data_AF-A0A7J5BF89-F1
#
_entry.id   AF-A0A7J5BF89-F1
#
_cell.length_a   1.000
_cell.length_b   1.000
_cell.length_c   1.000
_cell.angle_alpha   90.00
_cell.angle_beta   90.00
_cell.angle_gamma   90.00
#
_symmetry.space_group_name_H-M   'P 1'
#
loop_
_entity.id
_entity.type
_entity.pdbx_description
1 polymer ?
#
loop_
_entity_poly.entity_id
_entity_poly.type
_entity_poly.pdbx_seq_one_letter_code
_entity_poly.pdbx_strand_id
1 'polypeptide(L)'
;MNQPLPALSRARFTPDVYGDFGETIMARLVLGHTRNDLAEILDDIVRAGDLQRVLPGIPNPTRQDLDNWLDDIIREYQQLVPSRSADAAKVAQAQFRLEELSIGVVFGEPAWDSGEGARRGYERAKLLSDGFGYSYTHAQDICRLAVGDSFYVGFWGMDGKDENAALEVGNYVVEEYRRAGLTVAWNGTIDDRIVVTELCWEVPPVAKPLSGPAPAGPTGPAPRAGGQAPVAGGGLASASQAQGRQPQAPGIPPRAQDPEPSEGRGFFGRLFGRR
;
A
#
# COMPACT_ATOMS: atom_id res chain seq x y z
N MET A 1 15.65 -2.35 -24.96
CA MET A 1 16.20 -3.53 -24.26
C MET A 1 15.02 -4.28 -23.68
N ASN A 2 14.90 -5.60 -23.88
CA ASN A 2 13.84 -6.39 -23.23
C ASN A 2 14.17 -6.50 -21.75
N GLN A 3 13.54 -5.67 -20.91
CA GLN A 3 13.51 -5.90 -19.47
C GLN A 3 12.90 -7.30 -19.23
N PRO A 4 13.54 -8.16 -18.40
CA PRO A 4 12.93 -9.43 -18.05
C PRO A 4 11.60 -9.16 -17.32
N LEU A 5 10.53 -9.85 -17.73
CA LEU A 5 9.25 -9.81 -17.02
C LEU A 5 9.48 -10.13 -15.53
N PRO A 6 8.68 -9.53 -14.61
CA PRO A 6 8.78 -9.77 -13.17
C PRO A 6 8.86 -11.26 -12.87
N ALA A 7 9.67 -11.69 -11.89
CA ALA A 7 9.89 -13.10 -11.59
C ALA A 7 8.59 -13.89 -11.38
N LEU A 8 7.55 -13.21 -10.87
CA LEU A 8 6.24 -13.76 -10.56
C LEU A 8 5.35 -14.03 -11.78
N SER A 9 5.65 -13.43 -12.93
CA SER A 9 5.05 -13.85 -14.22
C SER A 9 5.39 -15.30 -14.60
N ARG A 10 6.35 -15.91 -13.89
CA ARG A 10 6.85 -17.26 -14.09
C ARG A 10 6.46 -18.22 -12.96
N ALA A 11 5.72 -17.73 -11.95
CA ALA A 11 5.24 -18.57 -10.86
C ALA A 11 4.19 -19.56 -11.38
N ARG A 12 4.26 -20.81 -10.91
CA ARG A 12 3.24 -21.85 -11.13
C ARG A 12 1.94 -21.54 -10.39
N PHE A 13 2.05 -20.75 -9.33
CA PHE A 13 0.94 -20.18 -8.58
C PHE A 13 0.34 -19.00 -9.35
N THR A 14 -0.20 -19.27 -10.55
CA THR A 14 -1.04 -18.29 -11.22
C THR A 14 -2.43 -18.30 -10.56
N PRO A 15 -3.13 -17.15 -10.57
CA PRO A 15 -4.53 -17.06 -10.16
C PRO A 15 -5.45 -18.09 -10.84
N ASP A 16 -5.03 -18.66 -11.96
CA ASP A 16 -5.77 -19.72 -12.65
C ASP A 16 -5.84 -21.04 -11.86
N VAL A 17 -4.89 -21.28 -10.95
CA VAL A 17 -4.81 -22.50 -10.13
C VAL A 17 -5.54 -22.34 -8.80
N TYR A 18 -5.47 -21.15 -8.21
CA TYR A 18 -5.98 -20.88 -6.85
C TYR A 18 -7.06 -19.79 -6.78
N GLY A 19 -7.56 -19.29 -7.90
CA GLY A 19 -8.58 -18.24 -7.96
C GLY A 19 -8.20 -16.99 -7.17
N ASP A 20 -9.21 -16.33 -6.59
CA ASP A 20 -9.06 -15.13 -5.77
C ASP A 20 -8.20 -15.37 -4.51
N PHE A 21 -8.07 -16.62 -4.03
CA PHE A 21 -7.16 -16.95 -2.93
C PHE A 21 -5.70 -16.75 -3.34
N GLY A 22 -5.32 -17.25 -4.51
CA GLY A 22 -3.99 -17.02 -5.07
C GLY A 22 -3.71 -15.53 -5.23
N GLU A 23 -4.67 -14.77 -5.77
CA GLU A 23 -4.55 -13.31 -5.91
C GLU A 23 -4.35 -12.61 -4.56
N THR A 24 -5.16 -13.00 -3.56
CA THR A 24 -5.11 -12.41 -2.21
C THR A 24 -3.76 -12.66 -1.54
N ILE A 25 -3.25 -13.89 -1.59
CA ILE A 25 -1.96 -14.25 -0.99
C ILE A 25 -0.82 -13.57 -1.75
N MET A 26 -0.84 -13.57 -3.08
CA MET A 26 0.19 -12.95 -3.91
C MET A 26 0.28 -11.44 -3.70
N ALA A 27 -0.86 -10.74 -3.64
CA ALA A 27 -0.92 -9.30 -3.37
C ALA A 27 -0.26 -8.93 -2.02
N ARG A 28 -0.24 -9.85 -1.06
CA ARG A 28 0.38 -9.65 0.25
C ARG A 28 1.86 -10.02 0.23
N LEU A 29 2.23 -11.09 -0.47
CA LEU A 29 3.61 -11.49 -0.66
C LEU A 29 4.44 -10.41 -1.36
N VAL A 30 3.89 -9.75 -2.37
CA VAL A 30 4.59 -8.66 -3.08
C VAL A 30 4.83 -7.44 -2.20
N LEU A 31 4.11 -7.31 -1.10
CA LEU A 31 4.33 -6.27 -0.09
C LEU A 31 5.31 -6.73 1.00
N GLY A 32 5.84 -7.94 0.90
CA GLY A 32 6.76 -8.53 1.86
C GLY A 32 6.08 -9.15 3.09
N HIS A 33 4.78 -9.44 3.04
CA HIS A 33 4.09 -10.13 4.14
C HIS A 33 4.70 -11.51 4.40
N THR A 34 4.83 -11.84 5.68
CA THR A 34 5.38 -13.11 6.15
C THR A 34 4.34 -14.22 6.10
N ARG A 35 4.79 -15.47 6.31
CA ARG A 35 3.90 -16.60 6.60
C ARG A 35 2.89 -16.25 7.69
N ASN A 36 3.32 -15.66 8.81
CA ASN A 36 2.42 -15.37 9.93
C ASN A 36 1.35 -14.35 9.54
N ASP A 37 1.73 -13.28 8.83
CA ASP A 37 0.76 -12.28 8.34
C ASP A 37 -0.27 -12.92 7.40
N LEU A 38 0.17 -13.85 6.55
CA LEU A 38 -0.72 -14.56 5.62
C LEU A 38 -1.63 -15.58 6.32
N ALA A 39 -1.16 -16.18 7.41
CA ALA A 39 -1.95 -17.10 8.22
C ALA A 39 -3.08 -16.37 8.96
N GLU A 40 -2.83 -15.15 9.45
CA GLU A 40 -3.86 -14.29 10.03
C GLU A 40 -4.94 -13.92 9.00
N ILE A 41 -4.52 -13.58 7.78
CA ILE A 41 -5.45 -13.30 6.67
C ILE A 41 -6.28 -14.55 6.34
N LEU A 42 -5.65 -15.73 6.33
CA LEU A 42 -6.35 -16.98 6.12
C LEU A 42 -7.38 -17.24 7.23
N ASP A 43 -7.03 -16.99 8.49
CA ASP A 43 -7.95 -17.11 9.62
C ASP A 43 -9.18 -16.23 9.46
N ASP A 44 -8.98 -15.00 8.99
CA ASP A 44 -10.08 -14.06 8.74
C ASP A 44 -10.99 -14.53 7.60
N ILE A 45 -10.43 -15.04 6.50
CA ILE A 45 -11.20 -15.63 5.40
C ILE A 45 -12.04 -16.82 5.89
N VAL A 46 -11.43 -17.71 6.68
CA VAL A 46 -12.11 -18.89 7.24
C VAL A 46 -13.25 -18.44 8.16
N ARG A 47 -12.97 -17.48 9.07
CA ARG A 47 -13.94 -16.96 10.04
C ARG A 47 -15.10 -16.24 9.36
N ALA A 48 -14.85 -15.53 8.27
CA ALA A 48 -15.87 -14.86 7.47
C ALA A 48 -16.75 -15.84 6.66
N GLY A 49 -16.35 -17.11 6.54
CA GLY A 49 -17.05 -18.09 5.69
C GLY A 49 -16.77 -17.89 4.19
N ASP A 50 -15.71 -17.17 3.85
CA ASP A 50 -15.40 -16.72 2.49
C ASP A 50 -14.59 -17.73 1.68
N LEU A 51 -14.24 -18.89 2.25
CA LEU A 51 -13.40 -19.89 1.59
C LEU A 51 -13.92 -20.32 0.22
N GLN A 52 -15.22 -20.55 0.08
CA GLN A 52 -15.80 -20.96 -1.22
C GLN A 52 -15.82 -19.82 -2.24
N ARG A 53 -15.82 -18.57 -1.78
CA ARG A 53 -15.66 -17.41 -2.66
C ARG A 53 -14.23 -17.34 -3.18
N VAL A 54 -13.24 -17.55 -2.33
CA VAL A 54 -11.83 -17.40 -2.71
C VAL A 54 -11.20 -18.64 -3.37
N LEU A 55 -11.73 -19.83 -3.08
CA LEU A 55 -11.32 -21.11 -3.66
C LEU A 55 -12.52 -21.81 -4.33
N PRO A 56 -13.09 -21.20 -5.39
CA PRO A 56 -14.24 -21.80 -6.07
C PRO A 56 -13.86 -23.16 -6.65
N GLY A 57 -14.65 -24.18 -6.34
CA GLY A 57 -14.45 -25.53 -6.88
C GLY A 57 -13.57 -26.45 -6.04
N ILE A 58 -13.04 -25.98 -4.91
CA ILE A 58 -12.37 -26.84 -3.93
C ILE A 58 -13.33 -27.14 -2.77
N PRO A 59 -13.89 -28.36 -2.68
CA PRO A 59 -14.85 -28.69 -1.64
C PRO A 59 -14.16 -28.87 -0.29
N ASN A 60 -14.58 -28.08 0.70
CA ASN A 60 -14.24 -28.22 2.12
C ASN A 60 -12.74 -28.46 2.41
N PRO A 61 -11.84 -27.55 1.97
CA PRO A 61 -10.43 -27.66 2.31
C PRO A 61 -10.26 -27.68 3.84
N THR A 62 -9.44 -28.59 4.34
CA THR A 62 -9.08 -28.60 5.76
C THR A 62 -8.12 -27.46 6.06
N ARG A 63 -7.96 -27.11 7.35
CA ARG A 63 -6.93 -26.16 7.75
C ARG A 63 -5.53 -26.60 7.31
N GLN A 64 -5.23 -27.89 7.44
CA GLN A 64 -3.94 -28.44 7.01
C GLN A 64 -3.70 -28.26 5.50
N ASP A 65 -4.74 -28.42 4.67
CA ASP A 65 -4.63 -28.20 3.22
C ASP A 65 -4.28 -26.73 2.91
N LEU A 66 -4.96 -25.79 3.57
CA LEU A 66 -4.74 -24.36 3.41
C LEU A 66 -3.33 -23.94 3.86
N ASP A 67 -2.87 -24.47 5.00
CA ASP A 67 -1.52 -24.22 5.50
C ASP A 67 -0.45 -24.78 4.55
N ASN A 68 -0.65 -25.99 4.02
CA ASN A 68 0.26 -26.60 3.05
C ASN A 68 0.35 -25.76 1.75
N TRP A 69 -0.78 -25.31 1.22
CA TRP A 69 -0.79 -24.45 0.03
C TRP A 69 -0.10 -23.13 0.28
N LEU A 70 -0.34 -22.51 1.43
CA LEU A 70 0.32 -21.27 1.81
C LEU A 70 1.84 -21.45 1.85
N ASP A 71 2.32 -22.52 2.47
CA ASP A 71 3.75 -22.81 2.58
C ASP A 71 4.39 -23.10 1.22
N ASP A 72 3.68 -23.79 0.31
CA ASP A 72 4.15 -24.05 -1.05
C ASP A 72 4.21 -22.76 -1.89
N ILE A 73 3.21 -21.88 -1.79
CA ILE A 73 3.20 -20.55 -2.46
C ILE A 73 4.38 -19.71 -1.96
N ILE A 74 4.57 -19.62 -0.64
CA ILE A 74 5.67 -18.85 -0.03
C ILE A 74 7.02 -19.39 -0.48
N ARG A 75 7.20 -20.73 -0.48
CA ARG A 75 8.45 -21.36 -0.87
C ARG A 75 8.80 -21.05 -2.33
N GLU A 76 7.84 -21.15 -3.24
CA GLU A 76 8.07 -20.80 -4.64
C GLU A 76 8.35 -19.30 -4.82
N TYR A 77 7.59 -18.44 -4.14
CA TYR A 77 7.82 -17.00 -4.17
C TYR A 77 9.25 -16.66 -3.71
N GLN A 78 9.72 -17.23 -2.61
CA GLN A 78 11.08 -17.00 -2.10
C GLN A 78 12.18 -17.49 -3.07
N GLN A 79 11.93 -18.56 -3.83
CA GLN A 79 12.85 -19.03 -4.86
C GLN A 79 12.93 -18.05 -6.05
N LEU A 80 11.81 -17.43 -6.40
CA LEU A 80 11.71 -16.48 -7.50
C LEU A 80 12.19 -15.08 -7.11
N VAL A 81 11.98 -14.68 -5.86
CA VAL A 81 12.27 -13.36 -5.31
C VAL A 81 13.23 -13.50 -4.11
N PRO A 82 14.51 -13.83 -4.36
CA PRO A 82 15.47 -14.09 -3.29
C PRO A 82 15.95 -12.80 -2.60
N SER A 83 15.77 -11.64 -3.23
CA SER A 83 16.25 -10.36 -2.73
C SER A 83 15.32 -9.22 -3.12
N ARG A 84 15.40 -8.12 -2.39
CA ARG A 84 14.68 -6.88 -2.72
C ARG A 84 15.28 -6.26 -3.98
N SER A 85 14.43 -5.95 -4.96
CA SER A 85 14.78 -5.19 -6.16
C SER A 85 15.21 -3.76 -5.85
N ALA A 86 16.01 -3.17 -6.75
CA ALA A 86 16.37 -1.75 -6.66
C ALA A 86 15.14 -0.84 -6.80
N ASP A 87 14.18 -1.19 -7.67
CA ASP A 87 12.99 -0.37 -7.88
C ASP A 87 12.06 -0.37 -6.68
N ALA A 88 11.93 -1.49 -5.95
CA ALA A 88 11.21 -1.50 -4.68
C ALA A 88 11.86 -0.58 -3.63
N ALA A 89 13.20 -0.45 -3.63
CA ALA A 89 13.90 0.49 -2.76
C ALA A 89 13.65 1.95 -3.17
N LYS A 90 13.65 2.25 -4.48
CA LYS A 90 13.34 3.59 -5.01
C LYS A 90 11.90 4.01 -4.70
N VAL A 91 10.93 3.09 -4.83
CA VAL A 91 9.53 3.36 -4.47
C VAL A 91 9.40 3.68 -2.99
N ALA A 92 10.03 2.88 -2.11
CA ALA A 92 10.03 3.16 -0.68
C ALA A 92 10.70 4.51 -0.35
N GLN A 93 11.77 4.86 -1.05
CA GLN A 93 12.41 6.17 -0.93
C GLN A 93 11.46 7.30 -1.32
N ALA A 94 10.79 7.20 -2.49
CA ALA A 94 9.84 8.23 -2.95
C ALA A 94 8.68 8.41 -1.94
N GLN A 95 8.14 7.32 -1.40
CA GLN A 95 7.09 7.36 -0.38
C GLN A 95 7.54 8.08 0.89
N PHE A 96 8.74 7.78 1.37
CA PHE A 96 9.31 8.46 2.53
C PHE A 96 9.46 9.97 2.27
N ARG A 97 9.92 10.38 1.09
CA ARG A 97 10.05 11.80 0.71
C ARG A 97 8.71 12.52 0.62
N LEU A 98 7.66 11.84 0.18
CA LEU A 98 6.31 12.41 0.17
C LEU A 98 5.79 12.63 1.59
N GLU A 99 6.04 11.71 2.51
CA GLU A 99 5.69 11.93 3.93
C GLU A 99 6.49 13.09 4.55
N GLU A 100 7.76 13.30 4.16
CA GLU A 100 8.55 14.48 4.57
C GLU A 100 7.97 15.82 4.03
N LEU A 101 7.21 15.77 2.93
CA LEU A 101 6.47 16.90 2.35
C LEU A 101 5.04 17.03 2.90
N SER A 102 4.75 16.33 4.01
CA SER A 102 3.43 16.30 4.64
C SER A 102 2.32 15.80 3.71
N ILE A 103 2.64 14.89 2.80
CA ILE A 103 1.67 14.16 1.97
C ILE A 103 1.42 12.78 2.62
N GLY A 104 0.18 12.49 2.99
CA GLY A 104 -0.21 11.19 3.50
C GLY A 104 -0.06 10.10 2.43
N VAL A 105 0.69 9.04 2.71
CA VAL A 105 0.91 7.96 1.76
C VAL A 105 0.22 6.68 2.22
N VAL A 106 -0.57 6.09 1.32
CA VAL A 106 -1.16 4.76 1.50
C VAL A 106 -0.66 3.85 0.40
N PHE A 107 0.25 2.94 0.75
CA PHE A 107 0.81 1.97 -0.17
C PHE A 107 0.79 0.57 0.45
N GLY A 108 0.20 -0.39 -0.27
CA GLY A 108 0.13 -1.78 0.20
C GLY A 108 -0.89 -2.08 1.31
N GLU A 109 -1.50 -1.04 1.88
CA GLU A 109 -2.59 -1.25 2.84
C GLU A 109 -3.84 -1.83 2.16
N PRO A 110 -4.67 -2.61 2.88
CA PRO A 110 -5.94 -3.10 2.37
C PRO A 110 -6.88 -1.92 2.06
N ALA A 111 -6.92 -1.50 0.80
CA ALA A 111 -7.98 -0.67 0.24
C ALA A 111 -8.59 -1.43 -0.93
N TRP A 112 -9.89 -1.74 -0.87
CA TRP A 112 -10.54 -2.53 -1.91
C TRP A 112 -10.64 -1.77 -3.24
N ASP A 113 -10.98 -0.48 -3.16
CA ASP A 113 -11.18 0.40 -4.30
C ASP A 113 -10.55 1.78 -4.09
N SER A 114 -10.66 2.63 -5.11
CA SER A 114 -10.14 4.00 -5.11
C SER A 114 -10.78 4.87 -4.01
N GLY A 115 -12.05 4.65 -3.66
CA GLY A 115 -12.73 5.41 -2.62
C GLY A 115 -12.20 5.09 -1.23
N GLU A 116 -11.97 3.81 -0.93
CA GLU A 116 -11.33 3.41 0.32
C GLU A 116 -9.87 3.87 0.39
N GLY A 117 -9.14 3.75 -0.72
CA GLY A 117 -7.75 4.22 -0.82
C GLY A 117 -7.64 5.73 -0.54
N ALA A 118 -8.51 6.52 -1.16
CA ALA A 118 -8.59 7.96 -0.93
C ALA A 118 -8.94 8.32 0.52
N ARG A 119 -9.95 7.64 1.10
CA ARG A 119 -10.33 7.86 2.51
C ARG A 119 -9.16 7.58 3.46
N ARG A 120 -8.44 6.48 3.25
CA ARG A 120 -7.27 6.13 4.08
C ARG A 120 -6.13 7.13 3.88
N GLY A 121 -5.88 7.57 2.64
CA GLY A 121 -4.90 8.60 2.33
C GLY A 121 -5.20 9.90 3.08
N TYR A 122 -6.46 10.34 3.03
CA TYR A 122 -6.92 11.50 3.78
C TYR A 122 -6.75 11.33 5.30
N GLU A 123 -7.11 10.17 5.86
CA GLU A 123 -6.92 9.87 7.28
C GLU A 123 -5.43 9.89 7.67
N ARG A 124 -4.55 9.35 6.82
CA ARG A 124 -3.10 9.37 7.02
C ARG A 124 -2.56 10.81 7.01
N ALA A 125 -2.99 11.63 6.05
CA ALA A 125 -2.60 13.02 5.96
C ALA A 125 -3.05 13.84 7.18
N LYS A 126 -4.22 13.54 7.77
CA LYS A 126 -4.68 14.18 9.02
C LYS A 126 -3.81 13.89 10.24
N LEU A 127 -3.03 12.82 10.22
CA LEU A 127 -2.09 12.49 11.30
C LEU A 127 -0.79 13.30 11.19
N LEU A 128 -0.56 13.98 10.06
CA LEU A 128 0.55 14.89 9.85
C LEU A 128 0.16 16.29 10.37
N SER A 129 1.10 16.99 10.99
CA SER A 129 0.85 18.30 11.62
C SER A 129 0.31 19.36 10.64
N ASP A 130 0.70 19.24 9.38
CA ASP A 130 0.47 20.17 8.29
C ASP A 130 0.16 19.39 6.99
N GLY A 131 -0.65 18.34 7.12
CA GLY A 131 -1.06 17.50 6.00
C GLY A 131 -1.56 18.33 4.81
N PHE A 132 -0.82 18.29 3.70
CA PHE A 132 -1.08 19.08 2.49
C PHE A 132 -2.00 18.35 1.51
N GLY A 133 -1.89 17.03 1.48
CA GLY A 133 -2.71 16.16 0.65
C GLY A 133 -2.33 14.71 0.85
N TYR A 134 -2.73 13.85 -0.07
CA TYR A 134 -2.45 12.42 0.04
C TYR A 134 -2.27 11.74 -1.31
N SER A 135 -1.59 10.60 -1.27
CA SER A 135 -1.47 9.65 -2.36
C SER A 135 -1.85 8.24 -1.90
N TYR A 136 -2.41 7.44 -2.80
CA TYR A 136 -2.88 6.10 -2.46
C TYR A 136 -2.74 5.11 -3.62
N THR A 137 -2.62 3.85 -3.24
CA THR A 137 -2.83 2.67 -4.10
C THR A 137 -3.98 1.84 -3.52
N HIS A 138 -4.73 1.13 -4.36
CA HIS A 138 -5.71 0.12 -3.91
C HIS A 138 -5.25 -1.30 -4.28
N ALA A 139 -5.99 -2.32 -3.84
CA ALA A 139 -5.64 -3.73 -3.97
C ALA A 139 -5.25 -4.12 -5.41
N GLN A 140 -6.03 -3.70 -6.42
CA GLN A 140 -5.70 -4.03 -7.81
C GLN A 140 -4.38 -3.39 -8.31
N ASP A 141 -3.96 -2.25 -7.76
CA ASP A 141 -2.68 -1.63 -8.10
C ASP A 141 -1.52 -2.47 -7.56
N ILE A 142 -1.70 -3.04 -6.38
CA ILE A 142 -0.73 -3.95 -5.78
C ILE A 142 -0.70 -5.28 -6.52
N CYS A 143 -1.85 -5.81 -6.94
CA CYS A 143 -1.90 -7.01 -7.78
C CYS A 143 -1.14 -6.80 -9.10
N ARG A 144 -1.15 -5.59 -9.67
CA ARG A 144 -0.37 -5.26 -10.87
C ARG A 144 1.13 -5.35 -10.63
N LEU A 145 1.63 -4.99 -9.45
CA LEU A 145 3.05 -5.21 -9.08
C LEU A 145 3.45 -6.69 -9.09
N ALA A 146 2.48 -7.59 -8.85
CA ALA A 146 2.75 -9.02 -8.81
C ALA A 146 2.99 -9.65 -10.18
N VAL A 147 2.51 -9.06 -11.26
CA VAL A 147 2.61 -9.69 -12.60
C VAL A 147 2.99 -8.74 -13.72
N GLY A 148 2.86 -7.45 -13.48
CA GLY A 148 3.19 -6.38 -14.38
C GLY A 148 4.38 -5.59 -13.88
N ASP A 149 4.77 -4.63 -14.70
CA ASP A 149 5.87 -3.71 -14.49
C ASP A 149 5.36 -2.33 -14.06
N SER A 150 4.12 -2.23 -13.59
CA SER A 150 3.49 -0.95 -13.30
C SER A 150 2.50 -1.00 -12.15
N PHE A 151 2.28 0.17 -11.54
CA PHE A 151 1.16 0.42 -10.64
C PHE A 151 0.64 1.84 -10.81
N TYR A 152 -0.58 2.05 -10.35
CA TYR A 152 -1.26 3.33 -10.41
C TYR A 152 -1.26 3.99 -9.04
N VAL A 153 -1.15 5.31 -9.02
CA VAL A 153 -1.19 6.15 -7.83
C VAL A 153 -2.31 7.16 -8.01
N GLY A 154 -3.27 7.11 -7.09
CA GLY A 154 -4.29 8.15 -6.96
C GLY A 154 -3.77 9.21 -5.99
N PHE A 155 -4.27 10.43 -6.12
CA PHE A 155 -3.84 11.54 -5.28
C PHE A 155 -4.97 12.56 -5.15
N TRP A 156 -4.93 13.36 -4.08
CA TRP A 156 -5.82 14.51 -3.93
C TRP A 156 -5.28 15.49 -2.88
N GLY A 157 -5.80 16.72 -2.88
CA GLY A 157 -5.61 17.69 -1.79
C GLY A 157 -6.43 17.35 -0.55
N MET A 158 -6.24 18.11 0.53
CA MET A 158 -7.05 17.92 1.75
C MET A 158 -8.48 18.46 1.63
N ASP A 159 -8.68 19.51 0.84
CA ASP A 159 -10.01 19.98 0.48
C ASP A 159 -10.47 19.23 -0.78
N GLY A 160 -11.49 18.38 -0.64
CA GLY A 160 -12.05 17.53 -1.69
C GLY A 160 -12.57 18.29 -2.93
N LYS A 161 -12.51 19.62 -2.93
CA LYS A 161 -12.98 20.52 -4.00
C LYS A 161 -11.88 21.41 -4.58
N ASP A 162 -10.70 21.44 -3.97
CA ASP A 162 -9.60 22.28 -4.45
C ASP A 162 -8.75 21.50 -5.46
N GLU A 163 -9.10 21.66 -6.73
CA GLU A 163 -8.41 21.06 -7.86
C GLU A 163 -6.96 21.55 -8.00
N ASN A 164 -6.66 22.79 -7.59
CA ASN A 164 -5.29 23.32 -7.65
C ASN A 164 -4.41 22.64 -6.60
N ALA A 165 -4.92 22.48 -5.38
CA ALA A 165 -4.23 21.72 -4.34
C ALA A 165 -4.03 20.25 -4.77
N ALA A 166 -5.04 19.61 -5.36
CA ALA A 166 -4.91 18.25 -5.89
C ALA A 166 -3.83 18.18 -6.99
N LEU A 167 -3.82 19.12 -7.93
CA LEU A 167 -2.82 19.18 -8.99
C LEU A 167 -1.40 19.38 -8.44
N GLU A 168 -1.24 20.22 -7.41
CA GLU A 168 0.04 20.43 -6.72
C GLU A 168 0.53 19.14 -6.05
N VAL A 169 -0.35 18.41 -5.34
CA VAL A 169 -0.02 17.08 -4.78
C VAL A 169 0.40 16.11 -5.88
N GLY A 170 -0.33 16.05 -7.00
CA GLY A 170 0.03 15.20 -8.14
C GLY A 170 1.43 15.51 -8.69
N ASN A 171 1.78 16.80 -8.80
CA ASN A 171 3.13 17.22 -9.20
C ASN A 171 4.20 16.76 -8.22
N TYR A 172 4.01 16.91 -6.90
CA TYR A 172 4.96 16.40 -5.90
C TYR A 172 5.13 14.88 -6.00
N VAL A 173 4.04 14.14 -6.15
CA VAL A 173 4.08 12.68 -6.35
C VAL A 173 4.95 12.35 -7.56
N VAL A 174 4.64 12.92 -8.73
CA VAL A 174 5.41 12.67 -9.95
C VAL A 174 6.88 13.08 -9.80
N GLU A 175 7.16 14.21 -9.17
CA GLU A 175 8.52 14.70 -8.96
C GLU A 175 9.33 13.75 -8.07
N GLU A 176 8.80 13.31 -6.92
CA GLU A 176 9.55 12.43 -6.02
C GLU A 176 9.78 11.05 -6.62
N TYR A 177 8.80 10.47 -7.32
CA TYR A 177 8.99 9.21 -8.05
C TYR A 177 10.06 9.35 -9.14
N ARG A 178 10.04 10.43 -9.94
CA ARG A 178 11.09 10.69 -10.94
C ARG A 178 12.46 10.94 -10.30
N ARG A 179 12.51 11.66 -9.19
CA ARG A 179 13.76 11.95 -8.45
C ARG A 179 14.38 10.68 -7.87
N ALA A 180 13.58 9.70 -7.49
CA ALA A 180 14.04 8.37 -7.10
C ALA A 180 14.55 7.52 -8.29
N GLY A 181 14.43 8.03 -9.52
CA GLY A 181 14.91 7.34 -10.74
C GLY A 181 13.92 6.31 -11.28
N LEU A 182 12.62 6.58 -11.14
CA LEU A 182 11.53 5.75 -11.66
C LEU A 182 10.89 6.38 -12.91
N THR A 183 10.42 5.54 -13.83
CA THR A 183 9.69 5.98 -15.03
C THR A 183 8.23 6.28 -14.67
N VAL A 184 7.81 7.54 -14.83
CA VAL A 184 6.47 8.01 -14.45
C VAL A 184 5.74 8.62 -15.64
N ALA A 185 4.57 8.07 -15.94
CA ALA A 185 3.62 8.56 -16.94
C ALA A 185 2.42 9.22 -16.23
N TRP A 186 2.17 10.49 -16.56
CA TRP A 186 1.01 11.25 -16.12
C TRP A 186 0.82 12.43 -17.09
N ASN A 187 -0.43 12.74 -17.43
CA ASN A 187 -0.77 13.79 -18.39
C ASN A 187 -0.84 15.19 -17.77
N GLY A 188 -0.72 15.30 -16.44
CA GLY A 188 -0.85 16.56 -15.71
C GLY A 188 -2.28 16.96 -15.35
N THR A 189 -3.24 16.04 -15.34
CA THR A 189 -4.63 16.29 -14.92
C THR A 189 -5.00 15.50 -13.66
N ILE A 190 -5.91 16.04 -12.87
CA ILE A 190 -6.43 15.40 -11.65
C ILE A 190 -7.39 14.24 -11.94
N ASP A 191 -7.92 14.17 -13.16
CA ASP A 191 -8.84 13.12 -13.60
C ASP A 191 -8.12 11.80 -13.89
N ASP A 192 -6.82 11.87 -14.20
CA ASP A 192 -5.99 10.72 -14.54
C ASP A 192 -5.10 10.31 -13.35
N ARG A 193 -4.96 9.00 -13.17
CA ARG A 193 -4.01 8.44 -12.20
C ARG A 193 -2.58 8.56 -12.71
N ILE A 194 -1.65 8.70 -11.77
CA ILE A 194 -0.21 8.64 -12.05
C ILE A 194 0.16 7.17 -12.24
N VAL A 195 0.90 6.85 -13.30
CA VAL A 195 1.36 5.48 -13.56
C VAL A 195 2.87 5.42 -13.41
N VAL A 196 3.35 4.58 -12.50
CA VAL A 196 4.77 4.23 -12.41
C VAL A 196 4.96 2.96 -13.23
N THR A 197 5.90 2.97 -14.17
CA THR A 197 6.05 1.93 -15.22
C THR A 197 7.49 1.41 -15.29
N GLU A 198 7.70 0.34 -16.06
CA GLU A 198 9.00 -0.29 -16.28
C GLU A 198 9.68 -0.78 -14.98
N LEU A 199 8.87 -1.17 -14.00
CA LEU A 199 9.32 -1.62 -12.69
C LEU A 199 9.73 -3.09 -12.70
N CYS A 200 10.90 -3.36 -12.12
CA CYS A 200 11.19 -4.67 -11.58
C CYS A 200 10.79 -4.69 -10.11
N TRP A 201 9.54 -5.07 -9.80
CA TRP A 201 9.06 -5.15 -8.42
C TRP A 201 9.31 -6.53 -7.80
N GLU A 202 10.26 -6.58 -6.87
CA GLU A 202 10.58 -7.78 -6.12
C GLU A 202 10.84 -7.41 -4.66
N VAL A 203 10.05 -7.98 -3.75
CA VAL A 203 10.20 -7.82 -2.29
C VAL A 203 10.10 -9.19 -1.64
N PRO A 204 11.15 -9.71 -1.00
CA PRO A 204 11.07 -10.98 -0.29
C PRO A 204 10.14 -10.85 0.92
N PRO A 205 9.45 -11.92 1.35
CA PRO A 205 8.74 -11.93 2.61
C PRO A 205 9.78 -11.77 3.74
N VAL A 206 9.80 -10.60 4.37
CA VAL A 206 10.73 -10.31 5.47
C VAL A 206 9.91 -10.26 6.74
N ALA A 207 10.37 -10.93 7.80
CA ALA A 207 9.82 -10.73 9.13
C ALA A 207 9.69 -9.23 9.38
N LYS A 208 8.46 -8.74 9.61
CA LYS A 208 8.25 -7.36 10.07
C LYS A 208 9.22 -7.18 11.24
N PRO A 209 10.14 -6.21 11.21
CA PRO A 209 10.90 -5.91 12.42
C PRO A 209 9.84 -5.61 13.47
N LEU A 210 9.78 -6.46 14.52
CA LEU A 210 8.96 -6.20 15.71
C LEU A 210 9.20 -4.74 16.03
N SER A 211 8.15 -3.92 15.98
CA SER A 211 8.23 -2.46 16.13
C SER A 211 9.08 -2.11 17.34
N GLY A 212 10.38 -1.97 17.11
CA GLY A 212 11.38 -1.55 18.07
C GLY A 212 11.68 -0.10 17.74
N PRO A 213 11.99 0.72 18.75
CA PRO A 213 12.41 2.08 18.49
C PRO A 213 13.56 2.07 17.48
N ALA A 214 13.50 2.97 16.50
CA ALA A 214 14.52 3.14 15.47
C ALA A 214 15.93 3.04 16.09
N PRO A 215 16.92 2.42 15.41
CA PRO A 215 18.28 2.39 15.92
C PRO A 215 18.71 3.82 16.21
N ALA A 216 19.06 4.08 17.48
CA ALA A 216 19.62 5.36 17.88
C ALA A 216 20.80 5.64 16.94
N GLY A 217 20.69 6.73 16.17
CA GLY A 217 21.80 7.21 15.35
C GLY A 217 23.06 7.38 16.19
N PRO A 218 24.24 7.43 15.57
CA PRO A 218 25.52 7.48 16.28
C PRO A 218 25.51 8.63 17.30
N THR A 219 25.54 8.28 18.58
CA THR A 219 25.66 9.21 19.69
C THR A 219 27.04 9.86 19.61
N GLY A 220 27.10 11.05 19.01
CA GLY A 220 28.19 12.00 19.24
C GLY A 220 28.22 12.40 20.73
N PRO A 221 29.40 12.71 21.28
CA PRO A 221 29.56 12.94 22.71
C PRO A 221 28.83 14.20 23.17
N ALA A 222 28.04 14.06 24.25
CA ALA A 222 27.31 15.13 24.90
C ALA A 222 28.24 16.21 25.49
N PRO A 223 27.90 17.51 25.39
CA PRO A 223 28.51 18.54 26.20
C PRO A 223 27.98 18.52 27.65
N ARG A 224 28.88 18.82 28.59
CA ARG A 224 28.65 18.82 30.03
C ARG A 224 27.67 19.92 30.49
N ALA A 225 26.99 19.57 31.57
CA ALA A 225 25.94 20.29 32.28
C ALA A 225 26.32 21.68 32.83
N GLY A 226 25.29 22.53 32.95
CA GLY A 226 25.25 23.65 33.87
C GLY A 226 23.89 24.35 33.85
N GLY A 227 23.22 24.46 35.01
CA GLY A 227 22.23 25.52 35.24
C GLY A 227 20.82 25.12 35.68
N GLN A 228 20.66 24.87 36.98
CA GLN A 228 19.61 25.36 37.90
C GLN A 228 18.14 25.51 37.45
N ALA A 229 17.25 24.89 38.25
CA ALA A 229 15.83 25.19 38.38
C ALA A 229 15.57 26.55 39.09
N PRO A 230 14.35 27.10 38.99
CA PRO A 230 13.47 26.98 40.15
C PRO A 230 11.97 26.75 39.88
N VAL A 231 11.35 26.45 41.01
CA VAL A 231 9.98 26.09 41.41
C VAL A 231 8.88 27.11 41.03
N ALA A 232 7.68 26.59 40.77
CA ALA A 232 6.39 26.91 41.44
C ALA A 232 5.22 27.33 40.51
N GLY A 233 4.09 26.65 40.70
CA GLY A 233 2.80 27.33 40.88
C GLY A 233 1.68 27.07 39.88
N GLY A 234 0.69 26.27 40.31
CA GLY A 234 -0.72 26.68 40.29
C GLY A 234 -1.60 26.24 39.12
N GLY A 235 -2.77 25.70 39.46
CA GLY A 235 -3.99 25.88 38.66
C GLY A 235 -4.66 24.60 38.13
N LEU A 236 -5.39 23.89 38.99
CA LEU A 236 -6.46 22.99 38.57
C LEU A 236 -7.71 23.84 38.27
N ALA A 237 -8.14 23.85 37.01
CA ALA A 237 -9.45 24.37 36.61
C ALA A 237 -10.20 23.29 35.84
N SER A 238 -11.38 22.95 36.38
CA SER A 238 -12.35 22.00 35.85
C SER A 238 -12.90 22.47 34.50
N ALA A 239 -12.84 21.60 33.48
CA ALA A 239 -13.51 21.80 32.20
C ALA A 239 -14.86 21.07 32.19
N SER A 240 -15.91 21.87 32.00
CA SER A 240 -17.31 21.48 31.83
C SER A 240 -17.53 20.71 30.53
N GLN A 241 -18.41 19.71 30.57
CA GLN A 241 -18.90 18.95 29.43
C GLN A 241 -19.68 19.86 28.47
N ALA A 242 -19.16 20.03 27.26
CA ALA A 242 -19.93 20.52 26.12
C ALA A 242 -20.08 19.37 25.12
N GLN A 243 -21.31 18.87 24.98
CA GLN A 243 -21.71 17.95 23.92
C GLN A 243 -21.68 18.71 22.58
N GLY A 244 -20.55 18.61 21.89
CA GLY A 244 -20.39 19.08 20.51
C GLY A 244 -20.96 18.07 19.53
N ARG A 245 -21.83 18.54 18.64
CA ARG A 245 -22.31 17.80 17.47
C ARG A 245 -21.11 17.26 16.67
N GLN A 246 -21.19 15.99 16.26
CA GLN A 246 -20.24 15.42 15.31
C GLN A 246 -20.23 16.26 14.02
N PRO A 247 -19.07 16.76 13.55
CA PRO A 247 -18.96 17.31 12.22
C PRO A 247 -19.19 16.19 11.21
N GLN A 248 -20.13 16.40 10.28
CA GLN A 248 -20.26 15.55 9.10
C GLN A 248 -18.94 15.60 8.33
N ALA A 249 -18.43 14.42 7.95
CA ALA A 249 -17.23 14.33 7.12
C ALA A 249 -17.45 15.11 5.81
N PRO A 250 -16.47 15.90 5.32
CA PRO A 250 -16.56 16.50 4.01
C PRO A 250 -16.73 15.39 2.96
N GLY A 251 -17.59 15.64 1.97
CA GLY A 251 -17.90 14.69 0.92
C GLY A 251 -16.64 14.15 0.26
N ILE A 252 -16.54 12.82 0.17
CA ILE A 252 -15.48 12.12 -0.55
C ILE A 252 -15.41 12.73 -1.97
N PRO A 253 -14.22 13.16 -2.43
CA PRO A 253 -14.09 13.76 -3.76
C PRO A 253 -14.60 12.79 -4.85
N PRO A 254 -15.04 13.31 -6.00
CA PRO A 254 -15.49 12.49 -7.11
C PRO A 254 -14.40 11.47 -7.47
N ARG A 255 -14.84 10.24 -7.73
CA ARG A 255 -13.99 9.12 -8.12
C ARG A 255 -13.22 9.51 -9.39
N ALA A 256 -11.88 9.57 -9.31
CA ALA A 256 -11.05 9.58 -10.51
C ALA A 256 -11.47 8.38 -11.38
N GLN A 257 -11.70 8.61 -12.67
CA GLN A 257 -12.23 7.57 -13.53
C GLN A 257 -11.17 6.48 -13.70
N ASP A 258 -11.34 5.37 -12.98
CA ASP A 258 -10.61 4.15 -13.30
C ASP A 258 -11.02 3.77 -14.74
N PRO A 259 -10.08 3.39 -15.63
CA PRO A 259 -10.49 2.75 -16.87
C PRO A 259 -11.32 1.51 -16.51
N GLU A 260 -12.64 1.59 -16.75
CA GLU A 260 -13.63 0.57 -16.39
C GLU A 260 -13.16 -0.80 -16.88
N PRO A 261 -12.91 -1.77 -15.97
CA PRO A 261 -12.60 -3.12 -16.38
C PRO A 261 -13.89 -3.72 -16.95
N SER A 262 -13.93 -3.99 -18.27
CA SER A 262 -15.09 -4.60 -18.92
C SER A 262 -15.64 -5.77 -18.08
N GLU A 263 -16.92 -5.73 -17.72
CA GLU A 263 -17.52 -6.70 -16.79
C GLU A 263 -17.33 -8.15 -17.30
N GLY A 264 -16.97 -9.07 -16.39
CA GLY A 264 -17.21 -10.52 -16.60
C GLY A 264 -16.03 -11.49 -16.48
N ARG A 265 -14.78 -11.07 -16.24
CA ARG A 265 -13.67 -12.00 -15.90
C ARG A 265 -12.73 -11.36 -14.88
N GLY A 266 -12.32 -12.13 -13.87
CA GLY A 266 -11.28 -11.74 -12.91
C GLY A 266 -10.07 -11.15 -13.63
N PHE A 267 -9.42 -10.17 -13.00
CA PHE A 267 -8.35 -9.35 -13.59
C PHE A 267 -7.28 -10.21 -14.28
N PHE A 268 -6.98 -11.38 -13.71
CA PHE A 268 -6.01 -12.34 -14.25
C PHE A 268 -6.53 -13.25 -15.36
N GLY A 269 -7.81 -13.60 -15.37
CA GLY A 269 -8.44 -14.36 -16.46
C GLY A 269 -8.41 -13.63 -17.81
N ARG A 270 -8.04 -12.33 -17.83
CA ARG A 270 -7.77 -11.53 -19.03
C ARG A 270 -6.28 -11.43 -19.38
N LEU A 271 -5.38 -11.37 -18.40
CA LEU A 271 -3.94 -11.29 -18.63
C LEU A 271 -3.34 -12.62 -19.13
N PHE A 272 -3.92 -13.75 -18.73
CA PHE A 272 -3.45 -15.10 -19.11
C PHE A 272 -4.33 -15.81 -20.15
N GLY A 273 -5.14 -15.05 -20.92
CA GLY A 273 -5.96 -15.59 -22.00
C GLY A 273 -5.14 -16.11 -23.20
N ARG A 274 -4.95 -17.43 -23.26
CA ARG A 274 -4.50 -18.28 -24.40
C ARG A 274 -3.30 -17.75 -25.23
N ARG A 275 -2.14 -18.35 -25.00
CA ARG A 275 -1.30 -18.86 -26.09
C ARG A 275 -1.38 -20.37 -26.12
#